data_AF-A0A928XN74-F1
#
_entry.id   AF-A0A928XN74-F1
#
_cell.length_a   1.000
_cell.length_b   1.000
_cell.length_c   1.000
_cell.angle_alpha   90.00
_cell.angle_beta   90.00
_cell.angle_gamma   90.00
#
_symmetry.space_group_name_H-M   'P 1'
#
loop_
_entity.id
_entity.type
_entity.pdbx_description
1 polymer ?
#
loop_
_entity_poly.entity_id
_entity_poly.type
_entity_poly.pdbx_seq_one_letter_code
_entity_poly.pdbx_strand_id
1 'polypeptide(L)'
;MQHAIRFTTACTINKFVKPATHKAVPGSCNPNDPNAPPMGLRVRMKASFNDAALSAEAKAVTAAFKKYGMIIADNGSNFYFQGELNAAWPNSLISELKSLPANAFEVVAVPPLE
;
A
#
# COMPACT_ATOMS: atom_id res chain seq x y z
N MET A 1 10.06 16.78 2.29
CA MET A 1 9.73 15.43 1.75
C MET A 1 8.22 15.20 1.90
N GLN A 2 7.49 15.07 0.78
CA GLN A 2 6.12 14.54 0.78
C GLN A 2 6.15 13.24 -0.04
N HIS A 3 6.50 12.12 0.59
CA HIS A 3 6.67 10.84 -0.12
C HIS A 3 5.59 9.86 0.32
N ALA A 4 5.00 9.17 -0.66
CA ALA A 4 4.05 8.09 -0.41
C ALA A 4 4.73 6.92 0.31
N ILE A 5 3.96 6.22 1.14
CA ILE A 5 4.44 5.06 1.88
C ILE A 5 4.49 3.84 0.95
N ARG A 6 5.61 3.10 0.94
CA ARG A 6 5.75 1.90 0.11
C ARG A 6 5.04 0.72 0.77
N PHE A 7 4.41 -0.12 -0.05
CA PHE A 7 3.85 -1.40 0.38
C PHE A 7 3.97 -2.46 -0.72
N THR A 8 3.70 -3.71 -0.35
CA THR A 8 3.74 -4.85 -1.28
C THR A 8 2.37 -5.52 -1.46
N THR A 9 2.25 -6.28 -2.55
CA THR A 9 1.08 -7.11 -2.85
C THR A 9 1.52 -8.46 -3.42
N ALA A 10 0.69 -9.49 -3.27
CA ALA A 10 1.03 -10.85 -3.66
C ALA A 10 1.24 -10.99 -5.17
N CYS A 11 0.40 -10.32 -5.97
CA CYS A 11 0.47 -10.38 -7.42
C CYS A 11 0.40 -8.98 -8.02
N THR A 12 1.15 -8.76 -9.08
CA THR A 12 1.04 -7.59 -9.95
C THR A 12 1.00 -8.02 -11.42
N ILE A 13 0.39 -7.20 -12.27
CA ILE A 13 0.33 -7.46 -13.72
C ILE A 13 1.62 -7.06 -14.44
N ASN A 14 1.76 -7.48 -15.70
CA ASN A 14 2.90 -7.12 -16.56
C ASN A 14 2.83 -5.67 -17.09
N LYS A 15 2.48 -4.74 -16.20
CA LYS A 15 2.38 -3.31 -16.46
C LYS A 15 2.86 -2.50 -15.26
N PHE A 16 3.21 -1.24 -15.49
CA PHE A 16 3.56 -0.29 -14.44
C PHE A 16 2.95 1.09 -14.66
N VAL A 17 2.94 1.89 -13.59
CA VAL A 17 2.54 3.30 -13.58
C VAL A 17 3.78 4.14 -13.29
N LYS A 18 4.08 5.12 -14.14
CA LYS A 18 5.19 6.07 -13.92
C LYS A 18 5.04 6.80 -12.56
N PRO A 19 6.15 7.10 -11.86
CA PRO A 19 7.55 6.97 -12.29
C PRO A 19 8.17 5.58 -12.07
N ALA A 20 7.39 4.55 -11.68
CA ALA A 20 7.94 3.20 -11.70
C ALA A 20 8.39 2.84 -13.13
N THR A 21 9.41 2.00 -13.23
CA THR A 21 10.03 1.62 -14.50
C THR A 21 10.18 0.11 -14.66
N HIS A 22 9.79 -0.67 -13.66
CA HIS A 22 9.95 -2.12 -13.65
C HIS A 22 8.59 -2.82 -13.58
N LYS A 23 8.58 -4.05 -14.12
CA LYS A 23 7.50 -5.03 -14.01
C LYS A 23 8.03 -6.16 -13.15
N ALA A 24 7.23 -6.70 -12.26
CA ALA A 24 7.60 -7.88 -11.50
C ALA A 24 6.36 -8.75 -11.33
N VAL A 25 6.14 -9.68 -12.23
CA VAL A 25 5.05 -10.65 -12.10
C VAL A 25 5.65 -11.89 -11.43
N PRO A 26 5.26 -12.26 -10.19
CA PRO A 26 5.71 -13.50 -9.59
C PRO A 26 5.29 -14.71 -10.43
N GLY A 27 6.11 -15.76 -10.49
CA GLY A 27 5.84 -16.94 -11.32
C GLY A 27 4.55 -17.69 -10.99
N SER A 28 3.99 -17.48 -9.80
CA SER A 28 2.70 -18.03 -9.36
C SER A 28 1.49 -17.16 -9.72
N CYS A 29 1.70 -16.00 -10.36
CA CYS A 29 0.65 -15.03 -10.67
C CYS A 29 0.36 -14.95 -12.17
N ASN A 30 -0.88 -14.63 -12.53
CA ASN A 30 -1.26 -14.36 -13.92
C ASN A 30 -0.85 -12.93 -14.32
N PRO A 31 -0.01 -12.72 -15.35
CA PRO A 31 0.44 -11.39 -15.78
C PRO A 31 -0.68 -10.48 -16.31
N ASN A 32 -1.87 -11.03 -16.59
CA ASN A 32 -3.03 -10.33 -17.13
C ASN A 32 -4.25 -10.39 -16.21
N ASP A 33 -4.08 -10.72 -14.92
CA ASP A 33 -5.19 -10.75 -13.97
C ASP A 33 -5.81 -9.35 -13.82
N PRO A 34 -7.10 -9.16 -14.17
CA PRO A 34 -7.76 -7.86 -14.07
C PRO A 34 -7.90 -7.37 -12.62
N ASN A 35 -7.73 -8.24 -11.63
CA ASN A 35 -7.80 -7.90 -10.21
C ASN A 35 -6.43 -7.59 -9.59
N ALA A 36 -5.33 -7.85 -10.31
CA ALA A 36 -3.99 -7.55 -9.82
C ALA A 36 -3.57 -6.14 -10.27
N PRO A 37 -2.97 -5.33 -9.37
CA PRO A 37 -2.55 -3.98 -9.71
C PRO A 37 -1.22 -3.96 -10.49
N PRO A 38 -0.92 -2.88 -11.24
CA PRO A 38 0.40 -2.65 -11.82
C PRO A 38 1.40 -2.16 -10.75
N MET A 39 2.70 -2.36 -11.00
CA MET A 39 3.75 -1.74 -10.20
C MET A 39 3.65 -0.21 -10.22
N GLY A 40 3.96 0.45 -9.11
CA GLY A 40 3.87 1.91 -9.01
C GLY A 40 2.45 2.48 -8.85
N LEU A 41 1.40 1.63 -8.80
CA LEU A 41 0.04 2.09 -8.52
C LEU A 41 0.00 2.83 -7.18
N ARG A 42 -0.63 4.01 -7.18
CA ARG A 42 -0.82 4.82 -5.98
C ARG A 42 -2.22 4.69 -5.44
N VAL A 43 -2.30 4.38 -4.15
CA VAL A 43 -3.55 4.31 -3.40
C VAL A 43 -3.52 5.29 -2.23
N ARG A 44 -4.67 5.64 -1.68
CA ARG A 44 -4.81 6.51 -0.52
C ARG A 44 -5.93 5.99 0.36
N MET A 45 -5.78 6.12 1.66
CA MET A 45 -6.87 5.82 2.58
C MET A 45 -7.97 6.87 2.42
N LYS A 46 -9.22 6.40 2.26
CA LYS A 46 -10.39 7.27 2.13
C LYS A 46 -10.48 8.22 3.31
N ALA A 47 -10.80 9.48 3.04
CA ALA A 47 -11.00 10.47 4.10
C ALA A 47 -12.11 10.05 5.09
N SER A 48 -13.11 9.30 4.61
CA SER A 48 -14.22 8.79 5.40
C SER A 48 -13.90 7.55 6.25
N PHE A 49 -12.70 6.97 6.13
CA PHE A 49 -12.35 5.81 6.94
C PHE A 49 -12.29 6.17 8.43
N ASN A 50 -13.11 5.49 9.23
CA ASN A 50 -13.18 5.67 10.67
C ASN A 50 -12.08 4.86 11.36
N ASP A 51 -11.06 5.55 11.85
CA ASP A 51 -9.94 5.00 12.61
C ASP A 51 -10.06 5.26 14.12
N ALA A 52 -11.25 5.65 14.62
CA ALA A 52 -11.43 6.01 16.03
C ALA A 52 -11.05 4.89 17.01
N ALA A 53 -11.21 3.63 16.62
CA ALA A 53 -10.90 2.46 17.44
C ALA A 53 -9.40 2.10 17.46
N LEU A 54 -8.57 2.73 16.63
CA LEU A 54 -7.14 2.44 16.57
C LEU A 54 -6.36 3.14 17.70
N SER A 55 -5.21 2.58 18.05
CA SER A 55 -4.21 3.21 18.92
C SER A 55 -3.75 4.59 18.40
N ALA A 56 -3.10 5.37 19.27
CA ALA A 56 -2.59 6.70 18.89
C ALA A 56 -1.51 6.60 17.79
N GLU A 57 -0.67 5.57 17.87
CA GLU A 57 0.38 5.26 16.91
C GLU A 57 -0.22 4.85 15.57
N ALA A 58 -1.24 3.97 15.57
CA ALA A 58 -1.93 3.56 14.36
C ALA A 58 -2.66 4.74 13.70
N LYS A 59 -3.28 5.62 14.49
CA LYS A 59 -3.88 6.88 13.99
C LYS A 59 -2.87 7.80 13.33
N ALA A 60 -1.65 7.89 13.86
CA ALA A 60 -0.60 8.67 13.23
C ALA A 60 -0.23 8.12 11.84
N VAL A 61 -0.19 6.78 11.72
CA VAL A 61 0.08 6.11 10.44
C VAL A 61 -1.10 6.22 9.47
N THR A 62 -2.35 6.05 9.91
CA THR A 62 -3.52 6.23 9.04
C THR A 62 -3.69 7.68 8.58
N ALA A 63 -3.32 8.66 9.42
CA ALA A 63 -3.23 10.05 9.01
C ALA A 63 -2.19 10.26 7.89
N ALA A 64 -1.05 9.57 7.95
CA ALA A 64 -0.07 9.56 6.87
C ALA A 64 -0.60 8.89 5.59
N PHE A 65 -1.35 7.78 5.71
CA PHE A 65 -2.02 7.13 4.57
C PHE A 65 -3.05 8.05 3.90
N LYS A 66 -3.82 8.81 4.69
CA LYS A 66 -4.78 9.80 4.18
C LYS A 66 -4.07 10.97 3.50
N LYS A 67 -2.98 11.48 4.09
CA LYS A 67 -2.26 12.67 3.61
C LYS A 67 -1.35 12.41 2.42
N TYR A 68 -0.46 11.42 2.54
CA TYR A 68 0.59 11.16 1.55
C TYR A 68 0.24 10.04 0.58
N GLY A 69 -0.69 9.17 0.96
CA GLY A 69 -0.99 7.96 0.19
C GLY A 69 0.12 6.93 0.27
N MET A 70 -0.05 5.89 -0.53
CA MET A 70 0.78 4.70 -0.59
C MET A 70 1.09 4.33 -2.04
N ILE A 71 2.17 3.60 -2.27
CA ILE A 71 2.61 3.16 -3.58
C ILE A 71 3.06 1.69 -3.57
N ILE A 72 2.60 0.92 -4.56
CA ILE A 72 3.05 -0.45 -4.76
C ILE A 72 4.49 -0.42 -5.28
N ALA A 73 5.40 -1.05 -4.55
CA ALA A 73 6.82 -0.99 -4.86
C ALA A 73 7.53 -2.35 -4.91
N ASP A 74 6.84 -3.43 -4.55
CA ASP A 74 7.38 -4.79 -4.60
C ASP A 74 6.27 -5.85 -4.48
N ASN A 75 6.62 -7.12 -4.66
CA ASN A 75 5.76 -8.27 -4.40
C ASN A 75 6.03 -8.88 -3.02
N GLY A 76 4.98 -9.33 -2.35
CA GLY A 76 5.04 -9.91 -1.01
C GLY A 76 3.65 -10.12 -0.43
N SER A 77 3.50 -10.19 0.89
CA SER A 77 2.16 -10.28 1.49
C SER A 77 1.34 -9.02 1.19
N ASN A 78 0.04 -9.18 0.96
CA ASN A 78 -0.85 -8.05 0.71
C ASN A 78 -0.81 -7.05 1.87
N PHE A 79 -0.68 -5.76 1.54
CA PHE A 79 -0.62 -4.66 2.50
C PHE A 79 0.50 -4.84 3.53
N TYR A 80 1.64 -5.41 3.11
CA TYR A 80 2.82 -5.46 3.95
C TYR A 80 3.60 -4.14 3.88
N PHE A 81 3.91 -3.60 5.06
CA PHE A 81 4.64 -2.34 5.23
C PHE A 81 6.04 -2.63 5.75
N GLN A 82 7.02 -1.93 5.20
CA GLN A 82 8.39 -1.94 5.70
C GLN A 82 8.60 -0.71 6.59
N GLY A 83 9.32 -0.90 7.69
CA GLY A 83 9.61 0.16 8.66
C GLY A 83 10.98 -0.04 9.31
N GLU A 84 11.28 0.82 10.27
CA GLU A 84 12.50 0.74 11.07
C GLU A 84 12.31 -0.24 12.25
N LEU A 85 13.38 -0.95 12.62
CA LEU A 85 13.41 -1.74 13.85
C LEU A 85 13.62 -0.81 15.05
N ASN A 86 12.56 -0.12 15.48
CA ASN A 86 12.59 0.77 16.62
C ASN A 86 11.58 0.32 17.68
N ALA A 87 12.05 0.14 18.92
CA ALA A 87 11.25 -0.35 20.04
C ALA A 87 10.08 0.57 20.44
N ALA A 88 10.09 1.83 20.00
CA ALA A 88 8.96 2.74 20.13
C ALA A 88 7.74 2.33 19.28
N TRP A 89 7.90 1.38 18.35
CA TRP A 89 6.81 0.79 17.58
C TRP A 89 6.38 -0.54 18.19
N PRO A 90 5.28 -0.57 18.96
CA PRO A 90 4.84 -1.81 19.60
C PRO A 90 4.33 -2.82 18.56
N ASN A 91 4.51 -4.12 18.82
CA ASN A 91 3.98 -5.17 17.93
C ASN A 91 2.46 -5.07 17.72
N SER A 92 1.72 -4.50 18.68
CA SER A 92 0.28 -4.24 18.55
C SER A 92 -0.04 -3.31 17.39
N LEU A 93 0.78 -2.28 17.14
CA LEU A 93 0.63 -1.39 15.99
C LEU A 93 0.68 -2.17 14.68
N ILE A 94 1.65 -3.08 14.54
CA ILE A 94 1.81 -3.89 13.33
C ILE A 94 0.56 -4.74 13.10
N SER A 95 -0.02 -5.29 14.16
CA SER A 95 -1.27 -6.06 14.09
C SER A 95 -2.48 -5.20 13.70
N GLU A 96 -2.57 -3.96 14.19
CA GLU A 96 -3.63 -3.01 13.79
C GLU A 96 -3.50 -2.60 12.33
N LEU A 97 -2.28 -2.33 11.83
CA LEU A 97 -2.08 -1.96 10.43
C LEU A 97 -2.42 -3.10 9.47
N LYS A 98 -2.20 -4.36 9.89
CA LYS A 98 -2.58 -5.56 9.12
C LYS A 98 -4.09 -5.80 9.06
N SER A 99 -4.86 -5.27 10.01
CA SER A 99 -6.33 -5.44 10.04
C SER A 99 -7.06 -4.41 9.17
N LEU A 100 -6.36 -3.40 8.65
CA LEU A 100 -6.93 -2.41 7.76
C LEU A 100 -7.44 -3.08 6.47
N PRO A 101 -8.73 -2.93 6.13
CA PRO A 101 -9.27 -3.59 4.97
C PRO A 101 -8.86 -2.86 3.68
N ALA A 102 -8.59 -3.61 2.62
CA ALA A 102 -8.20 -3.03 1.32
C ALA A 102 -9.23 -2.02 0.78
N ASN A 103 -10.52 -2.21 1.07
CA ASN A 103 -11.60 -1.30 0.66
C ASN A 103 -11.62 0.05 1.41
N ALA A 104 -10.81 0.21 2.46
CA ALA A 104 -10.54 1.51 3.09
C ALA A 104 -9.68 2.41 2.19
N PHE A 105 -9.07 1.85 1.14
CA PHE A 105 -8.22 2.57 0.21
C PHE A 105 -8.92 2.79 -1.13
N GLU A 106 -8.48 3.84 -1.82
CA GLU A 106 -8.92 4.21 -3.17
C GLU A 106 -7.71 4.53 -4.04
N VAL A 107 -7.85 4.35 -5.35
CA VAL A 107 -6.80 4.67 -6.31
C VAL A 107 -6.76 6.19 -6.52
N VAL A 108 -5.59 6.80 -6.34
CA VAL A 108 -5.45 8.27 -6.35
C VAL A 108 -5.56 8.86 -7.76
N ALA A 109 -5.09 8.12 -8.75
CA ALA A 109 -5.27 8.31 -10.19
C ALA A 109 -4.42 7.23 -10.89
N VAL A 110 -4.84 6.74 -12.05
CA VAL A 110 -4.02 5.86 -12.88
C VAL A 110 -3.58 6.68 -14.10
N PRO A 111 -2.34 7.22 -14.12
CA PRO A 111 -1.70 7.62 -15.36
C PRO A 111 -1.75 6.45 -16.38
N PRO A 112 -1.55 6.72 -17.68
CA PRO A 112 -1.46 5.66 -18.68
C PRO A 112 -0.54 4.52 -18.21
N LEU A 113 -1.00 3.28 -18.39
CA LEU A 113 -0.22 2.10 -18.08
C LEU A 113 0.81 1.83 -19.17
N GLU A 114 1.98 1.35 -18.76
CA GLU A 114 3.13 0.98 -19.62
C GLU A 114 3.46 -0.51 -19.48
#